data_AF-A0A437QRI3-F1
#
_entry.id   AF-A0A437QRI3-F1
#
_cell.length_a   1.000
_cell.length_b   1.000
_cell.length_c   1.000
_cell.angle_alpha   90.00
_cell.angle_beta   90.00
_cell.angle_gamma   90.00
#
_symmetry.space_group_name_H-M   'P 1'
#
loop_
_entity.id
_entity.type
_entity.pdbx_description
1 polymer ?
#
loop_
_entity_poly.entity_id
_entity_poly.type
_entity_poly.pdbx_seq_one_letter_code
_entity_poly.pdbx_strand_id
1 'polypeptide(L)'
;MNILKKAFLPLVLAAASLLCAGQAQAALITIETDKQQYQVGGKVTAFLKLSDASSLISGFFLAMQYQNSALALVNWGHGNSFDDGFGSYQYSAHDAVNGSLALEDYADWAADQAVLAALQLGGFTLAKIEFTALAAGQFSLNLDPSYFGLLTFSGDLLQPEWLDASFDVIAKPSAVPATPAVALMIGGLLLLGAQRRQQQKSEVKAVAN
;
A
#
# COMPACT_ATOMS: atom_id res chain seq x y z
N MET A 1 14.47 -57.48 19.49
CA MET A 1 15.18 -56.25 19.93
C MET A 1 15.63 -55.33 18.76
N ASN A 2 15.00 -55.41 17.58
CA ASN A 2 15.39 -54.61 16.39
C ASN A 2 14.30 -53.65 15.88
N ILE A 3 13.08 -53.71 16.41
CA ILE A 3 11.96 -52.88 15.95
C ILE A 3 11.93 -51.55 16.72
N LEU A 4 12.28 -51.57 18.02
CA LEU A 4 12.38 -50.37 18.85
C LEU A 4 13.46 -49.40 18.34
N LYS A 5 14.62 -49.91 17.87
CA LYS A 5 15.71 -49.08 17.31
C LYS A 5 15.35 -48.44 15.96
N LYS A 6 14.47 -49.08 15.17
CA LYS A 6 14.09 -48.61 13.82
C LYS A 6 13.06 -47.48 13.84
N ALA A 7 12.23 -47.40 14.87
CA ALA A 7 11.24 -46.31 15.02
C ALA A 7 11.77 -45.13 15.86
N PHE A 8 12.73 -45.36 16.76
CA PHE A 8 13.27 -44.31 17.63
C PHE A 8 14.22 -43.35 16.88
N LEU A 9 15.02 -43.88 15.94
CA LEU A 9 15.95 -43.07 15.14
C LEU A 9 15.25 -42.01 14.26
N PRO A 10 14.18 -42.32 13.47
CA PRO A 10 13.49 -41.31 12.69
C PRO A 10 12.72 -40.30 13.56
N LEU A 11 12.23 -40.71 14.73
CA LEU A 11 11.55 -39.81 15.66
C LEU A 11 12.51 -38.78 16.27
N VAL A 12 13.72 -39.22 16.67
CA VAL A 12 14.76 -38.33 17.19
C VAL A 12 15.29 -37.41 16.09
N LEU A 13 15.41 -37.89 14.86
CA LEU A 13 15.85 -37.07 13.72
C LEU A 13 14.78 -36.03 13.32
N ALA A 14 13.49 -36.39 13.37
CA ALA A 14 12.37 -35.46 13.18
C ALA A 14 12.27 -34.43 14.32
N ALA A 15 12.46 -34.84 15.58
CA ALA A 15 12.49 -33.92 16.70
C ALA A 15 13.70 -32.96 16.62
N ALA A 16 14.86 -33.44 16.18
CA ALA A 16 16.05 -32.61 15.97
C ALA A 16 15.90 -31.62 14.81
N SER A 17 15.22 -31.98 13.71
CA SER A 17 14.95 -31.05 12.62
C SER A 17 13.94 -29.97 12.98
N LEU A 18 12.95 -30.27 13.84
CA LEU A 18 12.05 -29.25 14.40
C LEU A 18 12.76 -28.28 15.38
N LEU A 19 13.78 -28.75 16.11
CA LEU A 19 14.58 -27.90 17.00
C LEU A 19 15.55 -26.97 16.25
N CYS A 20 15.97 -27.33 15.04
CA CYS A 20 16.75 -26.47 14.16
C CYS A 20 15.91 -25.45 13.37
N ALA A 21 14.57 -25.54 13.42
CA ALA A 21 13.66 -24.56 12.81
C ALA A 21 13.39 -23.33 13.70
N GLY A 22 14.13 -23.19 14.80
CA GLY A 22 14.03 -22.05 15.71
C GLY A 22 14.55 -20.75 15.09
N GLN A 23 13.62 -20.01 14.45
CA GLN A 23 13.57 -18.54 14.36
C GLN A 23 14.87 -17.82 13.99
N ALA A 24 15.41 -18.08 12.80
CA ALA A 24 16.17 -17.05 12.08
C ALA A 24 15.19 -16.19 11.28
N GLN A 25 14.32 -15.45 11.99
CA GLN A 25 13.44 -14.49 11.34
C GLN A 25 14.24 -13.20 11.15
N ALA A 26 14.62 -12.89 9.91
CA ALA A 26 15.27 -11.63 9.60
C ALA A 26 14.26 -10.48 9.71
N ALA A 27 14.73 -9.31 10.13
CA ALA A 27 13.90 -8.11 10.09
C ALA A 27 13.41 -7.88 8.65
N LEU A 28 12.14 -7.53 8.48
CA LEU A 28 11.50 -7.39 7.17
C LEU A 28 10.96 -5.98 6.97
N ILE A 29 11.39 -5.31 5.91
CA ILE A 29 10.78 -4.06 5.46
C ILE A 29 9.72 -4.37 4.40
N THR A 30 8.46 -4.08 4.70
CA THR A 30 7.36 -4.24 3.75
C THR A 30 6.90 -2.88 3.25
N ILE A 31 6.70 -2.76 1.94
CA ILE A 31 5.99 -1.65 1.32
C ILE A 31 4.51 -2.05 1.19
N GLU A 32 3.62 -1.34 1.86
CA GLU A 32 2.17 -1.57 1.77
C GLU A 32 1.47 -0.36 1.17
N THR A 33 0.59 -0.59 0.22
CA THR A 33 -0.28 0.45 -0.33
C THR A 33 -1.66 0.43 0.34
N ASP A 34 -2.33 1.57 0.44
CA ASP A 34 -3.67 1.65 1.04
C ASP A 34 -4.73 0.87 0.24
N LYS A 35 -4.48 0.69 -1.06
CA LYS A 35 -5.31 -0.06 -2.00
C LYS A 35 -4.45 -0.80 -3.02
N GLN A 36 -5.03 -1.83 -3.62
CA GLN A 36 -4.43 -2.57 -4.72
C GLN A 36 -4.78 -1.99 -6.10
N GLN A 37 -5.79 -1.12 -6.18
CA GLN A 37 -6.23 -0.50 -7.42
C GLN A 37 -6.59 0.98 -7.24
N TYR A 38 -6.12 1.81 -8.18
CA TYR A 38 -6.31 3.26 -8.22
C TYR A 38 -6.84 3.71 -9.57
N GLN A 39 -7.25 4.96 -9.68
CA GLN A 39 -7.58 5.61 -10.95
C GLN A 39 -6.49 6.63 -11.31
N VAL A 40 -6.29 6.88 -12.61
CA VAL A 40 -5.47 8.00 -13.07
C VAL A 40 -5.97 9.31 -12.46
N GLY A 41 -5.05 10.10 -11.91
CA GLY A 41 -5.29 11.31 -11.12
C GLY A 41 -5.58 11.05 -9.64
N GLY A 42 -5.69 9.78 -9.22
CA GLY A 42 -5.90 9.37 -7.84
C GLY A 42 -4.63 9.40 -7.01
N LYS A 43 -4.81 9.46 -5.68
CA LYS A 43 -3.72 9.40 -4.71
C LYS A 43 -3.40 7.95 -4.33
N VAL A 44 -2.13 7.58 -4.44
CA VAL A 44 -1.56 6.30 -3.96
C VAL A 44 -0.86 6.59 -2.64
N THR A 45 -1.24 5.91 -1.56
CA THR A 45 -0.57 6.06 -0.26
C THR A 45 0.19 4.77 0.03
N ALA A 46 1.51 4.88 0.20
CA ALA A 46 2.38 3.79 0.58
C ALA A 46 2.89 3.96 2.02
N PHE A 47 3.04 2.85 2.73
CA PHE A 47 3.57 2.76 4.08
C PHE A 47 4.78 1.83 4.05
N LEU A 48 5.92 2.34 4.52
CA LEU A 48 7.09 1.53 4.80
C LEU A 48 6.96 1.00 6.22
N LYS A 49 6.92 -0.31 6.39
CA LYS A 49 6.77 -0.96 7.70
C LYS A 49 7.95 -1.87 7.97
N LEU A 50 8.43 -1.86 9.21
CA LEU A 50 9.41 -2.82 9.70
C LEU A 50 8.69 -3.84 10.59
N SER A 51 8.98 -5.12 10.40
CA SER A 51 8.54 -6.21 11.27
C SER A 51 9.68 -7.14 11.62
N ASP A 52 9.47 -7.98 12.64
CA ASP A 52 10.39 -9.07 13.03
C ASP A 52 11.82 -8.63 13.36
N ALA A 53 12.02 -7.38 13.78
CA ALA A 53 13.30 -6.91 14.29
C ALA A 53 13.63 -7.60 15.62
N SER A 54 14.77 -8.29 15.67
CA SER A 54 15.23 -9.03 16.86
C SER A 54 15.89 -8.14 17.92
N SER A 55 16.19 -6.90 17.57
CA SER A 55 16.88 -5.91 18.40
C SER A 55 16.17 -4.57 18.34
N LEU A 56 16.38 -3.73 19.36
CA LEU A 56 15.92 -2.35 19.35
C LEU A 56 16.69 -1.57 18.28
N ILE A 57 15.95 -0.91 17.38
CA ILE A 57 16.51 -0.18 16.25
C ILE A 57 16.71 1.27 16.65
N SER A 58 17.93 1.78 16.48
CA SER A 58 18.30 3.17 16.72
C SER A 58 18.14 4.04 15.48
N GLY A 59 18.03 3.46 14.29
CA GLY A 59 17.70 4.21 13.09
C GLY A 59 17.61 3.37 11.84
N PHE A 60 17.19 4.00 10.75
CA PHE A 60 17.15 3.40 9.43
C PHE A 60 17.65 4.37 8.37
N PHE A 61 18.10 3.82 7.26
CA PHE A 61 18.31 4.53 6.01
C PHE A 61 17.78 3.65 4.88
N LEU A 62 17.12 4.25 3.89
CA LEU A 62 16.65 3.56 2.70
C LEU A 62 16.43 4.53 1.55
N ALA A 63 16.45 4.02 0.33
CA ALA A 63 15.93 4.74 -0.84
C ALA A 63 14.81 3.93 -1.49
N MET A 64 13.69 4.58 -1.78
CA MET A 64 12.60 4.03 -2.57
C MET A 64 12.73 4.47 -4.02
N GLN A 65 12.58 3.52 -4.94
CA GLN A 65 12.50 3.78 -6.38
C GLN A 65 11.05 3.70 -6.86
N TYR A 66 10.66 4.62 -7.75
CA TYR A 66 9.33 4.68 -8.34
C TYR A 66 9.39 5.13 -9.81
N GLN A 67 8.41 4.73 -10.62
CA GLN A 67 8.37 5.13 -12.04
C GLN A 67 7.86 6.56 -12.19
N ASN A 68 8.77 7.55 -12.24
CA ASN A 68 8.43 8.97 -12.28
C ASN A 68 7.62 9.44 -13.50
N SER A 69 7.61 8.68 -14.59
CA SER A 69 6.76 8.93 -15.76
C SER A 69 5.28 8.62 -15.51
N ALA A 70 4.98 7.81 -14.48
CA ALA A 70 3.64 7.33 -14.17
C ALA A 70 3.17 7.66 -12.74
N LEU A 71 4.09 7.99 -11.84
CA LEU A 71 3.80 8.37 -10.46
C LEU A 71 4.51 9.69 -10.14
N ALA A 72 3.76 10.67 -9.67
CA ALA A 72 4.31 11.92 -9.14
C ALA A 72 4.32 11.85 -7.61
N LEU A 73 5.49 11.89 -6.99
CA LEU A 73 5.60 12.05 -5.53
C LEU A 73 5.03 13.41 -5.13
N VAL A 74 4.09 13.42 -4.17
CA VAL A 74 3.44 14.66 -3.70
C VAL A 74 3.72 14.97 -2.24
N ASN A 75 3.96 13.94 -1.41
CA ASN A 75 4.26 14.13 0.00
C ASN A 75 4.99 12.91 0.57
N TRP A 76 5.74 13.12 1.64
CA TRP A 76 6.33 12.06 2.46
C TRP A 76 6.41 12.51 3.92
N GLY A 77 6.51 11.55 4.83
CA GLY A 77 6.75 11.81 6.24
C GLY A 77 7.28 10.57 6.94
N HIS A 78 8.13 10.80 7.93
CA HIS A 78 8.68 9.76 8.79
C HIS A 78 7.64 9.27 9.80
N GLY A 79 7.83 8.04 10.26
CA GLY A 79 7.11 7.52 11.42
C GLY A 79 7.64 8.12 12.72
N ASN A 80 6.98 7.79 13.84
CA ASN A 80 7.33 8.33 15.15
C ASN A 80 8.11 7.33 16.03
N SER A 81 8.53 6.18 15.47
CA SER A 81 9.09 5.07 16.26
C SER A 81 10.54 5.26 16.72
N PHE A 82 11.16 6.38 16.34
CA PHE A 82 12.49 6.81 16.77
C PHE A 82 12.45 8.06 17.68
N ASP A 83 11.26 8.58 17.95
CA ASP A 83 11.04 9.76 18.79
C ASP A 83 10.52 9.34 20.17
N ASP A 84 11.32 9.58 21.21
CA ASP A 84 10.96 9.31 22.61
C ASP A 84 10.18 10.45 23.29
N GLY A 85 9.86 11.50 22.54
CA GLY A 85 9.25 12.74 23.00
C GLY A 85 10.14 13.98 22.83
N PHE A 86 11.41 13.81 22.47
CA PHE A 86 12.37 14.90 22.22
C PHE A 86 12.74 15.09 20.74
N GLY A 87 12.13 14.31 19.85
CA GLY A 87 12.40 14.31 18.41
C GLY A 87 13.41 13.24 17.99
N SER A 88 13.52 13.08 16.67
CA SER A 88 14.50 12.22 16.03
C SER A 88 15.22 12.98 14.91
N TYR A 89 16.38 12.47 14.47
CA TYR A 89 17.19 13.05 13.41
C TYR A 89 16.74 12.54 12.04
N GLN A 90 15.78 13.27 11.46
CA GLN A 90 15.18 12.93 10.18
C GLN A 90 15.94 13.59 9.02
N TYR A 91 16.20 12.80 7.97
CA TYR A 91 16.69 13.29 6.69
C TYR A 91 15.84 12.74 5.54
N SER A 92 15.70 13.53 4.48
CA SER A 92 15.07 13.10 3.24
C SER A 92 15.65 13.81 2.04
N ALA A 93 15.79 13.10 0.93
CA ALA A 93 16.22 13.66 -0.34
C ALA A 93 15.37 13.10 -1.48
N HIS A 94 14.76 13.98 -2.27
CA HIS A 94 13.91 13.63 -3.40
C HIS A 94 14.61 13.96 -4.71
N ASP A 95 14.80 12.96 -5.55
CA ASP A 95 15.22 13.10 -6.93
C ASP A 95 14.05 12.76 -7.87
N ALA A 96 13.32 13.79 -8.28
CA ALA A 96 12.19 13.66 -9.19
C ALA A 96 12.60 13.20 -10.60
N VAL A 97 13.84 13.47 -11.02
CA VAL A 97 14.33 13.16 -12.37
C VAL A 97 14.65 11.68 -12.50
N ASN A 98 15.20 11.07 -11.45
CA ASN A 98 15.50 9.65 -11.41
C ASN A 98 14.42 8.80 -10.74
N GLY A 99 13.40 9.42 -10.14
CA GLY A 99 12.31 8.70 -9.47
C GLY A 99 12.76 8.01 -8.19
N SER A 100 13.47 8.75 -7.34
CA SER A 100 14.02 8.23 -6.08
C SER A 100 13.69 9.12 -4.89
N LEU A 101 13.39 8.50 -3.75
CA LEU A 101 13.21 9.17 -2.45
C LEU A 101 14.08 8.46 -1.41
N ALA A 102 15.14 9.12 -0.97
CA ALA A 102 15.94 8.67 0.17
C ALA A 102 15.33 9.18 1.48
N LEU A 103 15.28 8.31 2.48
CA LEU A 103 14.77 8.60 3.82
C LEU A 103 15.71 8.00 4.86
N GLU A 104 16.02 8.80 5.88
CA GLU A 104 16.76 8.37 7.05
C GLU A 104 16.07 8.90 8.30
N ASP A 105 16.12 8.13 9.38
CA ASP A 105 15.68 8.55 10.70
C ASP A 105 16.55 7.88 11.76
N TYR A 106 17.05 8.67 12.70
CA TYR A 106 17.87 8.19 13.80
C TYR A 106 17.33 8.72 15.11
N ALA A 107 17.15 7.83 16.08
CA ALA A 107 16.85 8.21 17.45
C ALA A 107 17.95 9.12 18.02
N ASP A 108 17.57 9.96 18.98
CA ASP A 108 18.56 10.74 19.71
C ASP A 108 19.58 9.84 20.43
N TRP A 109 20.83 10.28 20.53
CA TRP A 109 21.88 9.50 21.19
C TRP A 109 21.60 9.24 22.68
N ALA A 110 20.78 10.09 23.31
CA ALA A 110 20.31 9.99 24.68
C ALA A 110 18.84 9.56 24.79
N ALA A 111 18.23 9.06 23.71
CA ALA A 111 16.83 8.67 23.70
C ALA A 111 16.52 7.57 24.73
N ASP A 112 15.34 7.65 25.35
CA ASP A 112 14.84 6.64 26.27
C ASP A 112 14.49 5.35 25.52
N GLN A 113 15.42 4.38 25.58
CA GLN A 113 15.27 3.08 24.94
C GLN A 113 14.04 2.30 25.41
N ALA A 114 13.52 2.55 26.61
CA ALA A 114 12.29 1.88 27.08
C ALA A 114 11.06 2.43 26.35
N VAL A 115 11.02 3.74 26.09
CA VAL A 115 9.96 4.37 25.28
C VAL A 115 10.04 3.86 23.84
N LEU A 116 11.23 3.87 23.24
CA LEU A 116 11.42 3.38 21.87
C LEU A 116 11.08 1.89 21.74
N ALA A 117 11.44 1.06 22.72
CA ALA A 117 11.07 -0.35 22.72
C ALA A 117 9.55 -0.56 22.72
N ALA A 118 8.79 0.31 23.41
CA ALA A 118 7.33 0.28 23.36
C ALA A 118 6.78 0.71 21.99
N LEU A 119 7.41 1.68 21.33
CA LEU A 119 7.01 2.17 20.00
C LEU A 119 7.36 1.21 18.85
N GLN A 120 8.31 0.30 19.07
CA GLN A 120 8.80 -0.65 18.07
C GLN A 120 8.26 -2.08 18.24
N LEU A 121 7.45 -2.31 19.28
CA LEU A 121 6.96 -3.64 19.64
C LEU A 121 6.09 -4.26 18.55
N GLY A 122 6.49 -5.42 18.02
CA GLY A 122 5.69 -6.18 17.06
C GLY A 122 5.65 -5.60 15.64
N GLY A 123 6.49 -4.60 15.37
CA GLY A 123 6.60 -3.92 14.08
C GLY A 123 5.97 -2.54 14.07
N PHE A 124 6.48 -1.67 13.20
CA PHE A 124 6.15 -0.26 13.20
C PHE A 124 6.30 0.38 11.82
N THR A 125 5.78 1.60 11.66
CA THR A 125 5.87 2.34 10.39
C THR A 125 7.13 3.20 10.38
N LEU A 126 7.98 3.01 9.39
CA LEU A 126 9.17 3.81 9.12
C LEU A 126 8.81 5.12 8.44
N ALA A 127 7.92 5.07 7.44
CA ALA A 127 7.51 6.24 6.69
C ALA A 127 6.15 6.05 6.01
N LYS A 128 5.52 7.18 5.68
CA LYS A 128 4.34 7.28 4.83
C LYS A 128 4.67 8.13 3.62
N ILE A 129 4.34 7.65 2.43
CA ILE A 129 4.69 8.26 1.16
C ILE A 129 3.42 8.37 0.32
N GLU A 130 3.20 9.52 -0.32
CA GLU A 130 2.01 9.78 -1.13
C GLU A 130 2.40 10.16 -2.56
N PHE A 131 1.77 9.49 -3.53
CA PHE A 131 1.94 9.75 -4.96
C PHE A 131 0.60 10.14 -5.60
N THR A 132 0.66 10.84 -6.72
CA THR A 132 -0.45 10.97 -7.69
C THR A 132 -0.18 10.06 -8.87
N ALA A 133 -1.15 9.21 -9.23
CA ALA A 133 -1.04 8.35 -10.40
C ALA A 133 -1.27 9.15 -11.70
N LEU A 134 -0.28 9.19 -12.59
CA LEU A 134 -0.31 9.95 -13.85
C LEU A 134 -0.72 9.10 -15.05
N ALA A 135 -0.46 7.79 -15.01
CA ALA A 135 -0.73 6.87 -16.11
C ALA A 135 -1.43 5.60 -15.61
N ALA A 136 -2.21 4.98 -16.50
CA ALA A 136 -2.80 3.66 -16.26
C ALA A 136 -1.76 2.56 -16.53
N GLY A 137 -1.84 1.45 -15.80
CA GLY A 137 -0.90 0.34 -15.88
C GLY A 137 -0.74 -0.38 -14.56
N GLN A 138 0.14 -1.38 -14.54
CA GLN A 138 0.61 -2.02 -13.33
C GLN A 138 1.94 -1.39 -12.92
N PHE A 139 2.06 -1.02 -11.65
CA PHE A 139 3.23 -0.34 -11.11
C PHE A 139 3.74 -1.04 -9.85
N SER A 140 5.01 -0.84 -9.57
CA SER A 140 5.63 -1.31 -8.33
C SER A 140 6.46 -0.22 -7.68
N LEU A 141 6.47 -0.25 -6.34
CA LEU A 141 7.40 0.50 -5.51
C LEU A 141 8.40 -0.49 -4.94
N ASN A 142 9.68 -0.18 -5.08
CA ASN A 142 10.76 -1.06 -4.65
C ASN A 142 11.78 -0.26 -3.84
N LEU A 143 12.58 -0.95 -3.03
CA LEU A 143 13.76 -0.35 -2.40
C LEU A 143 14.98 -0.44 -3.30
N ASP A 144 15.89 0.52 -3.17
CA ASP A 144 17.20 0.47 -3.79
C ASP A 144 18.10 -0.50 -3.01
N PRO A 145 18.53 -1.63 -3.62
CA PRO A 145 19.35 -2.61 -2.93
C PRO A 145 20.74 -2.08 -2.56
N SER A 146 21.19 -0.97 -3.16
CA SER A 146 22.47 -0.33 -2.84
C SER A 146 22.40 0.62 -1.65
N TYR A 147 21.20 1.00 -1.21
CA TYR A 147 21.03 2.00 -0.17
C TYR A 147 19.82 1.68 0.71
N PHE A 148 20.01 0.71 1.61
CA PHE A 148 19.10 0.47 2.72
C PHE A 148 19.77 -0.28 3.88
N GLY A 149 19.28 -0.08 5.11
CA GLY A 149 19.78 -0.75 6.30
C GLY A 149 19.16 -0.23 7.59
N LEU A 150 19.40 -0.96 8.68
CA LEU A 150 18.96 -0.62 10.03
C LEU A 150 20.17 -0.52 10.96
N LEU A 151 20.16 0.41 11.90
CA LEU A 151 21.15 0.51 12.96
C LEU A 151 20.54 0.08 14.28
N THR A 152 21.33 -0.61 15.11
CA THR A 152 20.97 -0.91 16.49
C THR A 152 21.65 0.07 17.45
N PHE A 153 21.14 0.14 18.69
CA PHE A 153 21.80 0.88 19.77
C PHE A 153 23.19 0.32 20.17
N SER A 154 23.51 -0.92 19.80
CA SER A 154 24.86 -1.49 19.94
C SER A 154 25.83 -1.02 18.84
N GLY A 155 25.34 -0.33 17.82
CA GLY A 155 26.12 0.11 16.66
C GLY A 155 26.24 -0.93 15.55
N ASP A 156 25.43 -2.00 15.61
CA ASP A 156 25.41 -3.02 14.57
C ASP A 156 24.59 -2.54 13.37
N LEU A 157 25.10 -2.79 12.17
CA LEU A 157 24.37 -2.60 10.93
C LEU A 157 23.65 -3.90 10.57
N LEU A 158 22.32 -3.86 10.49
CA LEU A 158 21.50 -4.98 10.06
C LEU A 158 21.02 -4.73 8.63
N GLN A 159 21.11 -5.78 7.81
CA GLN A 159 20.52 -5.82 6.49
C GLN A 159 19.18 -6.56 6.57
N PRO A 160 18.04 -5.84 6.55
CA PRO A 160 16.74 -6.51 6.57
C PRO A 160 16.48 -7.19 5.21
N GLU A 161 15.55 -8.13 5.20
CA GLU A 161 14.89 -8.53 3.97
C GLU A 161 13.85 -7.45 3.59
N TRP A 162 13.40 -7.41 2.34
CA TRP A 162 12.33 -6.51 1.95
C TRP A 162 11.31 -7.14 1.01
N LEU A 163 10.10 -6.57 1.02
CA LEU A 163 9.00 -6.94 0.14
C LEU A 163 8.45 -5.70 -0.57
N ASP A 164 8.49 -5.75 -1.89
CA ASP A 164 8.00 -4.70 -2.78
C ASP A 164 6.47 -4.61 -2.79
N ALA A 165 5.95 -3.44 -3.14
CA ALA A 165 4.52 -3.26 -3.38
C ALA A 165 4.23 -3.30 -4.89
N SER A 166 3.15 -3.97 -5.29
CA SER A 166 2.61 -3.90 -6.65
C SER A 166 1.14 -3.48 -6.59
N PHE A 167 0.71 -2.66 -7.53
CA PHE A 167 -0.68 -2.19 -7.62
C PHE A 167 -1.05 -1.79 -9.04
N ASP A 168 -2.35 -1.73 -9.31
CA ASP A 168 -2.88 -1.34 -10.62
C ASP A 168 -3.45 0.09 -10.60
N VAL A 169 -3.26 0.81 -11.70
CA VAL A 169 -3.94 2.08 -11.98
C VAL A 169 -4.78 1.89 -13.23
N ILE A 170 -6.10 2.08 -13.10
CA ILE A 170 -7.03 2.03 -14.22
C ILE A 170 -7.29 3.43 -14.78
N ALA A 171 -7.63 3.48 -16.07
CA ALA A 171 -8.07 4.72 -16.69
C ALA A 171 -9.31 5.26 -15.95
N LYS A 172 -9.39 6.58 -15.84
CA LYS A 172 -10.61 7.22 -15.32
C LYS A 172 -11.78 6.84 -16.24
N PRO A 173 -12.90 6.33 -15.70
CA PRO A 173 -14.04 5.98 -16.54
C PRO A 173 -14.45 7.21 -17.35
N SER A 174 -14.48 7.08 -18.68
CA SER A 174 -15.05 8.13 -19.52
C SER A 174 -16.51 8.31 -19.08
N ALA A 175 -16.93 9.53 -18.79
CA ALA A 175 -18.33 9.81 -18.54
C ALA A 175 -19.13 9.35 -19.76
N VAL A 176 -19.84 8.23 -19.63
CA VAL A 176 -20.74 7.75 -20.68
C VAL A 176 -21.87 8.77 -20.74
N PRO A 177 -22.11 9.43 -21.89
CA PRO A 177 -23.26 10.32 -22.03
C PRO A 177 -24.52 9.52 -21.67
N ALA A 178 -25.32 10.04 -20.74
CA ALA A 178 -26.57 9.39 -20.36
C ALA A 178 -27.37 9.09 -21.63
N THR A 179 -27.59 7.81 -21.92
CA THR A 179 -28.38 7.37 -23.06
C THR A 179 -29.73 8.07 -22.99
N PRO A 180 -30.27 8.60 -24.11
CA PRO A 180 -31.50 9.39 -24.12
C PRO A 180 -32.76 8.54 -23.87
N ALA A 181 -32.66 7.46 -23.11
CA ALA A 181 -33.76 6.58 -22.73
C ALA A 181 -34.90 7.37 -22.06
N VAL A 182 -34.56 8.37 -21.23
CA VAL A 182 -35.55 9.26 -20.62
C VAL A 182 -36.22 10.16 -21.66
N ALA A 183 -35.47 10.68 -22.65
CA ALA A 183 -36.03 11.48 -23.73
C ALA A 183 -36.93 10.66 -24.66
N LEU A 184 -36.57 9.40 -24.95
CA LEU A 184 -37.39 8.46 -25.72
C LEU A 184 -38.66 8.06 -24.96
N MET A 185 -38.57 7.85 -23.65
CA MET A 185 -39.72 7.52 -22.80
C MET A 185 -40.72 8.68 -22.73
N ILE A 186 -40.24 9.92 -22.55
CA ILE A 186 -41.07 11.13 -22.56
C ILE A 186 -41.71 11.33 -23.94
N GLY A 187 -40.94 11.16 -25.02
CA GLY A 187 -41.45 11.24 -26.38
C GLY A 187 -42.57 10.24 -26.66
N GLY A 188 -42.40 8.98 -26.21
CA GLY A 188 -43.43 7.94 -26.32
C GLY A 188 -44.71 8.27 -25.55
N LEU A 189 -44.58 8.78 -24.32
CA LEU A 189 -45.73 9.19 -23.50
C LEU A 189 -46.51 10.36 -24.10
N LEU A 190 -45.80 11.34 -24.69
CA LEU A 190 -46.43 12.47 -25.37
C LEU A 190 -47.20 12.05 -26.63
N LEU A 191 -46.64 11.13 -27.42
CA LEU A 191 -47.32 10.56 -28.60
C LEU A 191 -48.58 9.77 -28.22
N LEU A 192 -48.50 8.94 -27.17
CA LEU A 192 -49.65 8.20 -26.65
C LEU A 192 -50.73 9.13 -26.10
N GLY A 193 -50.34 10.21 -25.41
CA GLY A 193 -51.27 11.23 -24.93
C GLY A 193 -51.97 11.99 -26.05
N ALA A 194 -51.24 12.32 -27.12
CA ALA A 194 -51.79 12.99 -28.30
C ALA A 194 -52.79 12.09 -29.05
N GLN A 195 -52.47 10.80 -29.22
CA GLN A 195 -53.37 9.83 -29.88
C GLN A 195 -54.68 9.62 -29.11
N ARG A 196 -54.62 9.51 -27.77
CA ARG A 196 -55.83 9.37 -26.95
C ARG A 196 -56.76 10.57 -27.06
N ARG A 197 -56.21 11.79 -27.11
CA ARG A 197 -57.02 13.01 -27.31
C ARG A 197 -57.68 13.08 -28.68
N GLN A 198 -57.03 12.54 -29.72
CA GLN A 198 -57.63 12.47 -31.05
C GLN A 198 -58.76 11.44 -31.11
N GLN A 199 -58.61 10.28 -30.47
CA GLN A 199 -59.66 9.26 -30.41
C GLN A 199 -60.92 9.76 -29.68
N GLN A 200 -60.76 10.43 -28.54
CA GLN A 200 -61.90 11.00 -27.79
C GLN A 200 -62.65 12.09 -28.59
N LYS A 201 -61.95 12.90 -29.38
CA LYS A 201 -62.60 13.90 -30.25
C LYS A 201 -63.40 13.26 -31.38
N SER A 202 -62.95 12.12 -31.90
CA SER A 202 -63.65 11.39 -32.96
C SER A 202 -64.92 10.70 -32.45
N GLU A 203 -64.91 10.14 -31.23
CA GLU A 203 -66.08 9.53 -30.60
C GLU A 203 -67.17 10.56 -30.26
N VAL A 204 -66.80 11.73 -29.70
CA VAL A 204 -67.76 12.81 -29.41
C VAL A 204 -68.44 13.34 -30.69
N LYS A 205 -67.73 13.33 -31.82
CA LYS A 205 -68.29 13.75 -33.11
C LYS A 205 -69.21 12.70 -33.74
N ALA A 206 -69.06 11.42 -33.39
CA ALA A 206 -69.88 10.32 -33.87
C ALA A 206 -71.21 10.18 -33.10
N VAL A 207 -71.25 10.62 -31.83
CA VAL A 207 -72.47 10.62 -30.99
C VAL A 207 -73.35 11.85 -31.21
N ALA A 208 -72.80 12.90 -31.84
CA ALA A 208 -73.50 14.17 -32.12
C ALA A 208 -74.17 14.24 -33.51
N ASN A 209 -74.17 13.12 -34.27
CA ASN A 209 -74.91 12.92 -35.52
C ASN A 209 -75.96 11.83 -35.33
#